data_AF-A0A2J8T2M3-F1
#
_entry.id   AF-A0A2J8T2M3-F1
#
_cell.length_a   1.000
_cell.length_b   1.000
_cell.length_c   1.000
_cell.angle_alpha   90.00
_cell.angle_beta   90.00
_cell.angle_gamma   90.00
#
_symmetry.space_group_name_H-M   'P 1'
#
loop_
_entity.id
_entity.type
_entity.pdbx_description
1 polymer ?
#
loop_
_entity_poly.entity_id
_entity_poly.type
_entity_poly.pdbx_seq_one_letter_code
_entity_poly.pdbx_strand_id
1 'polypeptide(L)'
;LSLPCTLNLQLMRFVFDRQTGHKKKLNTYIGFSEILDMEPYVEHKGGSYVYELSAVLIHRGVSAYSGHYIAHVKDPQSGEWYKFNDEDIEKMEGKKLQLGIEEDLGKTFKFRTF
;
A
#
# COMPACT_ATOMS: atom_id res chain seq x y z
N LEU A 1 -12.04 15.73 19.05
CA LEU A 1 -11.04 14.66 18.75
C LEU A 1 -10.03 15.20 17.76
N SER A 2 -8.74 14.92 17.94
CA SER A 2 -7.67 15.32 17.01
C SER A 2 -7.12 14.09 16.29
N LEU A 3 -6.68 14.24 15.04
CA LEU A 3 -5.99 13.17 14.32
C LEU A 3 -4.58 12.92 14.91
N PRO A 4 -4.06 11.69 14.86
CA PRO A 4 -2.74 11.36 15.38
C PRO A 4 -1.61 11.89 14.49
N CYS A 5 -0.40 12.07 15.03
CA CYS A 5 0.77 12.45 14.23
C CYS A 5 1.17 11.38 13.20
N THR A 6 0.84 10.11 13.45
CA THR A 6 1.07 8.98 12.54
C THR A 6 -0.24 8.25 12.29
N LEU A 7 -0.64 8.15 11.02
CA LEU A 7 -1.86 7.48 10.59
C LEU A 7 -1.50 6.16 9.90
N ASN A 8 -1.95 5.04 10.48
CA ASN A 8 -1.82 3.71 9.88
C ASN A 8 -3.14 3.32 9.22
N LEU A 9 -3.12 3.13 7.90
CA LEU A 9 -4.29 2.71 7.12
C LEU A 9 -4.17 1.25 6.71
N GLN A 10 -5.02 0.39 7.29
CA GLN A 10 -5.11 -1.00 6.91
C GLN A 10 -6.14 -1.19 5.79
N LEU A 11 -5.68 -1.61 4.61
CA LEU A 11 -6.58 -1.98 3.53
C LEU A 11 -7.21 -3.35 3.82
N MET A 12 -8.54 -3.39 3.86
CA MET A 12 -9.32 -4.61 4.12
C MET A 12 -9.38 -5.52 2.88
N ARG A 13 -8.23 -6.10 2.51
CA ARG A 13 -8.02 -6.89 1.29
C ARG A 13 -8.43 -8.35 1.41
N PHE A 14 -8.93 -8.81 2.56
CA PHE A 14 -9.27 -10.22 2.76
C PHE A 14 -10.76 -10.36 3.08
N VAL A 15 -11.47 -11.10 2.23
CA VAL A 15 -12.91 -11.35 2.35
C VAL A 15 -13.18 -12.84 2.52
N PHE A 16 -14.26 -13.19 3.21
CA PHE A 16 -14.68 -14.57 3.34
C PHE A 16 -15.50 -14.99 2.11
N ASP A 17 -15.02 -16.00 1.38
CA ASP A 17 -15.77 -16.60 0.28
C ASP A 17 -16.66 -17.72 0.84
N ARG A 18 -17.97 -17.46 0.86
CA ARG A 18 -18.96 -18.40 1.42
C ARG A 18 -19.08 -19.70 0.63
N GLN A 19 -18.76 -19.70 -0.66
CA GLN A 19 -18.88 -20.92 -1.48
C GLN A 19 -17.75 -21.89 -1.17
N THR A 20 -16.55 -21.37 -0.98
CA THR A 20 -15.36 -22.18 -0.70
C THR A 20 -15.13 -22.39 0.79
N GLY A 21 -15.71 -21.55 1.65
CA GLY A 21 -15.49 -21.59 3.11
C GLY A 21 -14.13 -21.02 3.54
N HIS A 22 -13.40 -20.34 2.64
CA HIS A 22 -12.05 -19.84 2.88
C HIS A 22 -11.95 -18.32 2.70
N LYS A 23 -10.94 -17.70 3.34
CA LYS A 23 -10.60 -16.31 3.06
C LYS A 23 -9.95 -16.18 1.69
N LYS A 24 -10.38 -15.19 0.93
CA LYS A 24 -9.89 -14.81 -0.39
C LYS A 24 -9.27 -13.42 -0.33
N LYS A 25 -8.08 -13.26 -0.92
CA LYS A 25 -7.45 -11.96 -1.12
C LYS A 25 -8.10 -11.23 -2.31
N LEU A 26 -8.39 -9.95 -2.14
CA LEU A 26 -8.84 -9.03 -3.17
C LEU A 26 -7.61 -8.41 -3.86
N ASN A 27 -7.38 -8.78 -5.12
CA ASN A 27 -6.26 -8.29 -5.93
C ASN A 27 -6.66 -7.14 -6.87
N THR A 28 -7.83 -6.53 -6.68
CA THR A 28 -8.25 -5.36 -7.45
C THR A 28 -7.28 -4.19 -7.22
N TYR A 29 -6.97 -3.47 -8.28
CA TYR A 29 -6.11 -2.29 -8.20
C TYR A 29 -6.69 -1.26 -7.21
N ILE A 30 -5.82 -0.64 -6.41
CA ILE A 30 -6.14 0.52 -5.58
C ILE A 30 -5.05 1.55 -5.83
N GLY A 31 -5.46 2.72 -6.30
CA GLY A 31 -4.62 3.90 -6.33
C GLY A 31 -4.72 4.66 -5.02
N PHE A 32 -3.60 5.21 -4.56
CA PHE A 32 -3.55 6.15 -3.46
C PHE A 32 -2.48 7.21 -3.78
N SER A 33 -2.67 8.39 -3.19
CA SER A 33 -1.77 9.52 -3.34
C SER A 33 -0.65 9.46 -2.29
N GLU A 34 0.51 10.06 -2.59
CA GLU A 34 1.56 10.28 -1.59
C GLU A 34 1.16 11.35 -0.57
N ILE A 35 0.24 12.24 -0.93
CA ILE A 35 -0.32 13.26 -0.04
C ILE A 35 -1.80 12.94 0.20
N LEU A 36 -2.18 12.83 1.47
CA LEU A 36 -3.54 12.57 1.92
C LEU A 36 -4.06 13.78 2.72
N ASP A 37 -5.08 14.44 2.16
CA ASP A 37 -5.82 15.49 2.87
C ASP A 37 -6.98 14.87 3.66
N MET A 38 -6.91 14.99 4.99
CA MET A 38 -7.95 14.50 5.90
C MET A 38 -8.99 15.55 6.27
N GLU A 39 -8.85 16.81 5.86
CA GLU A 39 -9.79 17.89 6.19
C GLU A 39 -11.26 17.55 5.84
N PRO A 40 -11.57 16.92 4.68
CA PRO A 40 -12.95 16.57 4.33
C PRO A 40 -13.61 15.54 5.27
N TYR A 41 -12.82 14.81 6.07
CA TYR A 41 -13.28 13.70 6.92
C TYR A 41 -13.33 14.05 8.40
N VAL A 42 -12.98 15.28 8.78
CA VAL A 42 -13.01 15.75 10.17
C VAL A 42 -14.10 16.79 10.38
N GLU A 43 -14.71 16.80 11.57
CA GLU A 43 -15.79 17.74 11.90
C GLU A 43 -15.27 19.18 12.12
N HIS A 44 -14.08 19.31 12.70
CA HIS A 44 -13.49 20.61 13.06
C HIS A 44 -12.55 21.04 11.94
N LYS A 45 -12.90 22.11 11.23
CA LYS A 45 -12.15 22.61 10.07
C LYS A 45 -11.10 23.65 10.47
N GLY A 46 -10.14 23.91 9.58
CA GLY A 46 -9.13 24.96 9.77
C GLY A 46 -7.87 24.52 10.52
N GLY A 47 -7.66 23.22 10.70
CA GLY A 47 -6.40 22.63 11.17
C GLY A 47 -5.55 22.10 10.01
N SER A 48 -4.28 21.78 10.28
CA SER A 48 -3.44 21.06 9.33
C SER A 48 -3.70 19.55 9.45
N TYR A 49 -4.41 18.99 8.46
CA TYR A 49 -4.80 17.58 8.43
C TYR A 49 -4.18 16.84 7.24
N VAL A 50 -3.06 17.35 6.73
CA VAL A 50 -2.35 16.77 5.59
C VAL A 50 -1.32 15.77 6.09
N TYR A 51 -1.37 14.56 5.53
CA TYR A 51 -0.42 13.50 5.77
C TYR A 51 0.41 13.24 4.51
N GLU A 52 1.69 12.96 4.72
CA GLU A 52 2.59 12.45 3.69
C GLU A 52 2.81 10.95 3.90
N LEU A 53 2.79 10.19 2.80
CA LEU A 53 3.03 8.77 2.80
C LEU A 53 4.49 8.48 3.16
N SER A 54 4.69 7.80 4.28
CA SER A 54 6.02 7.43 4.78
C SER A 54 6.42 5.99 4.49
N ALA A 55 5.44 5.07 4.40
CA ALA A 55 5.70 3.66 4.15
C ALA A 55 4.49 2.94 3.54
N VAL A 56 4.75 1.85 2.83
CA VAL A 56 3.76 0.91 2.32
C VAL A 56 4.21 -0.51 2.65
N LEU A 57 3.41 -1.21 3.46
CA LEU A 57 3.57 -2.64 3.72
C LEU A 57 2.77 -3.44 2.68
N ILE A 58 3.43 -4.37 2.01
CA ILE A 58 2.88 -5.11 0.88
C ILE A 58 2.90 -6.60 1.21
N HIS A 59 1.72 -7.24 1.13
CA HIS A 59 1.60 -8.70 1.18
C HIS A 59 1.63 -9.27 -0.24
N ARG A 60 2.70 -9.97 -0.59
CA ARG A 60 2.88 -10.73 -1.82
C ARG A 60 2.32 -12.14 -1.68
N GLY A 61 1.67 -12.64 -2.73
CA GLY A 61 0.99 -13.94 -2.73
C GLY A 61 -0.54 -13.88 -2.75
N VAL A 62 -1.16 -14.99 -3.17
CA VAL A 62 -2.59 -15.10 -3.46
C VAL A 62 -3.44 -15.53 -2.26
N SER A 63 -2.82 -16.16 -1.26
CA SER A 63 -3.48 -16.69 -0.08
C SER A 63 -3.69 -15.58 0.96
N ALA A 64 -4.72 -15.74 1.79
CA ALA A 64 -4.94 -14.93 2.98
C ALA A 64 -4.23 -15.49 4.23
N TYR A 65 -3.73 -16.72 4.13
CA TYR A 65 -3.14 -17.48 5.24
C TYR A 65 -1.63 -17.63 5.09
N SER A 66 -1.09 -17.29 3.93
CA SER A 66 0.34 -17.41 3.59
C SER A 66 0.71 -16.39 2.54
N GLY A 67 1.95 -15.94 2.58
CA GLY A 67 2.51 -14.97 1.64
C GLY A 67 3.83 -14.42 2.15
N HIS A 68 4.33 -13.40 1.48
CA HIS A 68 5.58 -12.74 1.80
C HIS A 68 5.35 -11.25 2.01
N TYR A 69 5.90 -10.68 3.08
CA TYR A 69 5.76 -9.26 3.35
C TYR A 69 7.02 -8.51 2.95
N ILE A 70 6.84 -7.44 2.17
CA ILE A 70 7.90 -6.47 1.90
C ILE A 70 7.43 -5.07 2.29
N ALA A 71 8.36 -4.16 2.54
CA ALA A 71 8.04 -2.78 2.85
C ALA A 71 8.74 -1.83 1.88
N HIS A 72 8.00 -0.86 1.36
CA HIS A 72 8.61 0.32 0.74
C HIS A 72 8.58 1.44 1.78
N VAL A 73 9.73 2.03 2.09
CA VAL A 73 9.86 3.08 3.11
C VAL A 73 10.56 4.28 2.50
N LYS A 74 10.02 5.47 2.76
CA LYS A 74 10.61 6.73 2.37
C LYS A 74 11.57 7.19 3.45
N ASP A 75 12.80 7.50 3.07
CA ASP A 75 13.73 8.19 3.97
C ASP A 75 13.27 9.65 4.14
N PRO A 76 12.93 10.10 5.37
CA PRO A 76 12.47 11.46 5.60
C PRO A 76 13.56 12.52 5.37
N GLN A 77 14.85 12.15 5.36
CA GLN A 77 15.94 13.11 5.14
C GLN A 77 16.19 13.37 3.65
N SER A 78 16.30 12.30 2.85
CA SER A 78 16.56 12.43 1.41
C SER A 78 15.30 12.52 0.54
N GLY A 79 14.16 12.04 1.05
CA GLY A 79 12.92 11.86 0.29
C GLY A 79 12.96 10.69 -0.69
N GLU A 80 14.01 9.86 -0.65
CA GLU A 80 14.20 8.70 -1.52
C GLU A 80 13.45 7.48 -0.98
N TRP A 81 13.04 6.60 -1.88
CA TRP A 81 12.34 5.37 -1.52
C TRP A 81 13.29 4.18 -1.50
N TYR A 82 13.08 3.31 -0.53
CA TYR A 82 13.82 2.07 -0.35
C TYR A 82 12.84 0.91 -0.24
N LYS A 83 13.19 -0.20 -0.88
CA LYS A 83 12.48 -1.47 -0.79
C LYS A 83 13.24 -2.38 0.17
N PHE A 84 12.55 -2.79 1.22
CA PHE A 84 13.02 -3.72 2.24
C PHE A 84 12.37 -5.07 1.99
N ASN A 85 13.20 -6.06 1.67
CA ASN A 85 12.81 -7.44 1.44
C ASN A 85 13.72 -8.34 2.29
N ASP A 86 13.29 -8.61 3.52
CA ASP A 86 14.08 -9.32 4.54
C ASP A 86 15.46 -8.67 4.76
N GLU A 87 16.54 -9.36 4.39
CA GLU A 87 17.92 -8.88 4.48
C GLU A 87 18.35 -7.99 3.31
N ASP A 88 17.58 -8.00 2.22
CA ASP A 88 17.87 -7.22 1.02
C ASP A 88 17.21 -5.83 1.10
N ILE A 89 18.05 -4.80 0.95
CA ILE A 89 17.61 -3.40 0.93
C ILE A 89 18.06 -2.77 -0.38
N GLU A 90 17.09 -2.32 -1.17
CA GLU A 90 17.32 -1.74 -2.50
C GLU A 90 16.81 -0.30 -2.54
N LYS A 91 17.63 0.62 -3.04
CA LYS A 91 17.18 1.98 -3.36
C LYS A 91 16.32 1.91 -4.63
N MET A 92 15.12 2.50 -4.60
CA MET A 92 14.23 2.56 -5.76
C MET A 92 14.68 3.62 -6.76
N GLU A 93 14.44 3.40 -8.05
CA GLU A 93 14.75 4.37 -9.09
C GLU A 93 13.77 5.55 -9.09
N GLY A 94 14.30 6.75 -8.86
CA GLY A 94 13.53 7.99 -8.82
C GLY A 94 12.88 8.26 -7.46
N LYS A 95 12.31 9.47 -7.33
CA LYS A 95 11.73 9.96 -6.07
C LYS A 95 10.26 9.60 -5.86
N LYS A 96 9.60 9.09 -6.90
CA LYS A 96 8.18 8.79 -6.86
C LYS A 96 7.99 7.31 -6.53
N LEU A 97 7.05 7.01 -5.65
CA LEU A 97 6.71 5.64 -5.34
C LEU A 97 6.08 4.96 -6.57
N GLN A 98 6.69 3.88 -7.04
CA GLN A 98 6.16 3.04 -8.11
C GLN A 98 5.76 1.68 -7.54
N LEU A 99 4.45 1.39 -7.56
CA LEU A 99 3.90 0.12 -7.09
C LEU A 99 3.27 -0.63 -8.26
N GLY A 100 3.40 -1.96 -8.25
CA GLY A 100 2.75 -2.85 -9.23
C GLY A 100 3.56 -3.16 -10.49
N ILE A 101 4.84 -2.75 -10.55
CA ILE A 101 5.71 -3.05 -11.70
C ILE A 101 6.46 -4.39 -11.51
N GLU A 102 6.69 -4.80 -10.25
CA GLU A 102 7.60 -5.92 -9.93
C GLU A 102 6.95 -7.27 -9.64
N GLU A 103 5.62 -7.42 -9.73
CA GLU A 103 4.98 -8.75 -9.62
C GLU A 103 3.82 -8.93 -10.61
N ASP A 104 4.17 -9.18 -11.88
CA ASP A 104 3.38 -10.07 -12.75
C ASP A 104 4.26 -10.91 -13.72
N LEU A 105 5.56 -11.07 -13.40
CA LEU A 105 6.43 -12.06 -14.06
C LEU A 105 6.13 -13.46 -13.49
N GLY A 106 4.94 -13.97 -13.80
CA GLY A 106 4.56 -15.33 -13.45
C GLY A 106 3.20 -15.81 -13.93
N LYS A 107 2.23 -14.93 -14.18
CA LYS A 107 0.93 -15.31 -14.77
C LYS A 107 0.36 -14.19 -15.63
N THR A 108 0.54 -14.33 -16.94
CA THR A 108 -0.11 -13.52 -17.98
C THR A 108 -1.63 -13.52 -17.81
N PHE A 109 -2.18 -12.62 -17.00
CA PHE A 109 -3.57 -12.19 -17.16
C PHE A 109 -3.59 -11.03 -18.12
N LYS A 110 -3.91 -11.38 -19.36
CA LYS A 110 -4.12 -10.45 -20.47
C LYS A 110 -5.22 -9.46 -20.08
N PHE A 111 -4.85 -8.28 -19.59
CA PHE A 111 -5.80 -7.20 -19.41
C PHE A 111 -6.30 -6.78 -20.79
N ARG A 112 -7.56 -7.13 -21.07
CA ARG A 112 -8.29 -6.72 -22.25
C ARG A 112 -8.89 -5.35 -21.95
N THR A 113 -8.43 -4.34 -22.66
CA THR A 113 -8.97 -2.99 -22.68
C THR A 113 -10.42 -3.00 -23.16
N PHE A 114 -11.31 -2.35 -22.42
CA PHE A 114 -12.48 -1.64 -22.91
C PHE A 114 -12.67 -0.39 -22.06
#